data_AF-A0A7K1VR08-F1
#
_entry.id   AF-A0A7K1VR08-F1
#
_cell.length_a   1.000
_cell.length_b   1.000
_cell.length_c   1.000
_cell.angle_alpha   90.00
_cell.angle_beta   90.00
_cell.angle_gamma   90.00
#
_symmetry.space_group_name_H-M   'P 1'
#
loop_
_entity.id
_entity.type
_entity.pdbx_description
1 polymer ?
#
loop_
_entity_poly.entity_id
_entity_poly.type
_entity_poly.pdbx_seq_one_letter_code
_entity_poly.pdbx_strand_id
1 'polypeptide(L)'
;MSTPGHTHGGADQSAFTQTVGPDGVHYHQFDVVIVGAGGAGMRAAIEAGPKAKTAVISKLYPTRSHTGAAQGGMAAALANVEEDSWEWHTFDTVKGGDYLVDQDAAEILAKEAIDAVIDLENMGLPFNRTEDGKIDQRRFGGHTRDHGKAPVRRACYAADRTGHMILQTLFQNCVRLGINFFNEFYVLDLVMTKVDGVDKPSGVVAYELATGELHVFQAKAIIFATGGFGKIYKTTSNAHTLTGDGVGIIWRKGLPLEDMEFFQFHPTGLAGLGILLTEGARGEGAILRNASGERFMERYAPTIKDLAPRDIVARCMVQEVAEGRGAGPHKDYVLLDCTHLGAEVLETKLPDITEFARTYLGVDPVVEPVPVMPTAHYAMGGIPTNVKAEVLSDNTTVVPGLYAAGECACVSVHGSNRLGTNSLLDINVFGKRSGNNAADYSQTVDFTPLPENPAGAIRDMLASLRNATGTERIAAIRKELQDEMDKNAQVFRTDESLESVTDTIQRLRDRFRNISVQDKGKRFNTDLLEAVELGFLLDLAEVVVYSARNRKESRGGHMRDDFPKRDDDGYMQHTMAYLSGDAHSSDAGDHIRLDWKPVVITRYQPMERKY
;
A
#
# COMPACT_ATOMS: atom_id res chain seq x y z
N MET A 1 -19.21 -15.71 -45.89
CA MET A 1 -18.13 -14.70 -45.95
C MET A 1 -17.08 -15.12 -44.95
N SER A 2 -15.90 -15.49 -45.44
CA SER A 2 -14.76 -15.94 -44.66
C SER A 2 -14.16 -14.78 -43.86
N THR A 3 -14.20 -14.86 -42.55
CA THR A 3 -13.44 -13.98 -41.65
C THR A 3 -11.95 -14.33 -41.75
N PRO A 4 -11.04 -13.34 -41.92
CA PRO A 4 -9.61 -13.60 -41.92
C PRO A 4 -9.10 -13.82 -40.49
N GLY A 5 -8.25 -14.82 -40.32
CA GLY A 5 -7.63 -15.17 -39.04
C GLY A 5 -6.69 -14.07 -38.55
N HIS A 6 -6.88 -13.67 -37.29
CA HIS A 6 -5.87 -12.92 -36.54
C HIS A 6 -4.72 -13.85 -36.17
N THR A 7 -3.57 -13.64 -36.78
CA THR A 7 -2.30 -14.23 -36.34
C THR A 7 -1.85 -13.50 -35.07
N HIS A 8 -2.02 -14.10 -33.90
CA HIS A 8 -1.34 -13.68 -32.68
C HIS A 8 0.15 -14.01 -32.79
N GLY A 9 0.96 -13.01 -33.14
CA GLY A 9 2.40 -13.03 -32.88
C GLY A 9 2.64 -12.80 -31.39
N GLY A 10 2.38 -13.80 -30.56
CA GLY A 10 2.83 -13.80 -29.17
C GLY A 10 4.33 -14.10 -29.12
N ALA A 11 5.08 -13.37 -28.30
CA ALA A 11 6.46 -13.73 -27.99
C ALA A 11 6.50 -15.19 -27.50
N ASP A 12 7.39 -16.00 -28.08
CA ASP A 12 7.58 -17.38 -27.68
C ASP A 12 8.07 -17.44 -26.23
N GLN A 13 7.17 -17.79 -25.30
CA GLN A 13 7.46 -17.92 -23.87
C GLN A 13 7.98 -19.33 -23.50
N SER A 14 8.18 -20.23 -24.48
CA SER A 14 8.23 -21.68 -24.22
C SER A 14 9.61 -22.30 -23.93
N ALA A 15 10.67 -21.52 -23.72
CA ALA A 15 11.96 -22.06 -23.28
C ALA A 15 12.69 -21.12 -22.30
N PHE A 16 12.78 -21.54 -21.04
CA PHE A 16 13.57 -20.87 -20.01
C PHE A 16 15.05 -21.26 -20.16
N THR A 17 15.93 -20.29 -20.43
CA THR A 17 17.35 -20.45 -20.18
C THR A 17 17.61 -20.21 -18.69
N GLN A 18 17.38 -21.24 -17.88
CA GLN A 18 17.88 -21.30 -16.50
C GLN A 18 19.28 -21.91 -16.54
N THR A 19 20.26 -21.19 -16.05
CA THR A 19 21.60 -21.74 -15.84
C THR A 19 21.91 -21.77 -14.35
N VAL A 20 22.49 -22.87 -13.89
CA VAL A 20 23.00 -22.97 -12.52
C VAL A 20 24.46 -22.55 -12.57
N GLY A 21 24.78 -21.46 -11.86
CA GLY A 21 26.16 -21.00 -11.74
C GLY A 21 27.00 -21.96 -10.91
N PRO A 22 28.35 -21.86 -10.99
CA PRO A 22 29.26 -22.66 -10.16
C PRO A 22 29.09 -22.38 -8.65
N ASP A 23 28.42 -21.28 -8.29
CA ASP A 23 28.04 -20.87 -6.94
C ASP A 23 26.73 -21.52 -6.44
N GLY A 24 26.07 -22.33 -7.26
CA GLY A 24 24.78 -22.97 -6.94
C GLY A 24 23.59 -22.01 -7.01
N VAL A 25 23.77 -20.82 -7.61
CA VAL A 25 22.70 -19.83 -7.82
C VAL A 25 22.07 -20.05 -9.20
N HIS A 26 20.75 -19.92 -9.28
CA HIS A 26 20.03 -20.03 -10.55
C HIS A 26 19.92 -18.67 -11.23
N TYR A 27 20.32 -18.58 -12.49
CA TYR A 27 20.29 -17.35 -13.26
C TYR A 27 19.17 -17.39 -14.29
N HIS A 28 18.42 -16.28 -14.37
CA HIS A 28 17.28 -16.07 -15.25
C HIS A 28 17.43 -14.74 -15.98
N GLN A 29 16.88 -14.67 -17.19
CA GLN A 29 16.91 -13.45 -18.00
C GLN A 29 15.53 -13.16 -18.59
N PHE A 30 15.00 -11.97 -18.28
CA PHE A 30 13.69 -11.47 -18.70
C PHE A 30 13.81 -10.00 -19.11
N ASP A 31 13.06 -9.56 -20.11
CA ASP A 31 13.05 -8.14 -20.49
C ASP A 31 12.46 -7.28 -19.35
N VAL A 32 11.38 -7.77 -18.73
CA VAL A 32 10.69 -7.12 -17.61
C VAL A 32 10.56 -8.09 -16.43
N VAL A 33 10.96 -7.66 -15.24
CA VAL A 33 10.73 -8.38 -13.97
C VAL A 33 9.80 -7.55 -13.09
N ILE A 34 8.71 -8.16 -12.65
CA ILE A 34 7.72 -7.54 -11.77
C ILE A 34 7.82 -8.21 -10.40
N VAL A 35 8.06 -7.42 -9.36
CA VAL A 35 8.18 -7.89 -7.97
C VAL A 35 6.88 -7.59 -7.24
N GLY A 36 6.05 -8.62 -7.08
CA GLY A 36 4.72 -8.53 -6.48
C GLY A 36 3.62 -8.94 -7.46
N ALA A 37 2.66 -9.73 -6.97
CA ALA A 37 1.52 -10.23 -7.76
C ALA A 37 0.17 -9.82 -7.16
N GLY A 38 0.14 -8.65 -6.49
CA GLY A 38 -1.10 -7.96 -6.15
C GLY A 38 -1.74 -7.33 -7.38
N GLY A 39 -2.74 -6.48 -7.15
CA GLY A 39 -3.46 -5.82 -8.24
C GLY A 39 -2.56 -5.00 -9.17
N ALA A 40 -1.62 -4.22 -8.63
CA ALA A 40 -0.70 -3.41 -9.44
C ALA A 40 0.24 -4.28 -10.28
N GLY A 41 0.86 -5.29 -9.67
CA GLY A 41 1.80 -6.17 -10.35
C GLY A 41 1.14 -7.00 -11.45
N MET A 42 -0.06 -7.54 -11.20
CA MET A 42 -0.80 -8.27 -12.25
C MET A 42 -1.33 -7.34 -13.34
N ARG A 43 -1.78 -6.12 -12.99
CA ARG A 43 -2.16 -5.12 -13.99
C ARG A 43 -0.97 -4.75 -14.89
N ALA A 44 0.21 -4.58 -14.32
CA ALA A 44 1.45 -4.34 -15.07
C ALA A 44 1.82 -5.53 -15.96
N ALA A 45 1.69 -6.76 -15.45
CA ALA A 45 1.97 -7.98 -16.20
C ALA A 45 1.05 -8.15 -17.42
N ILE A 46 -0.23 -7.79 -17.30
CA ILE A 46 -1.19 -7.82 -18.42
C ILE A 46 -0.76 -6.88 -19.56
N GLU A 47 -0.17 -5.73 -19.25
CA GLU A 47 0.31 -4.79 -20.27
C GLU A 47 1.68 -5.16 -20.83
N ALA A 48 2.60 -5.61 -19.98
CA ALA A 48 3.97 -5.92 -20.38
C ALA A 48 4.08 -7.27 -21.12
N GLY A 49 3.35 -8.29 -20.69
CA GLY A 49 3.44 -9.65 -21.21
C GLY A 49 3.28 -9.81 -22.73
N PRO A 50 2.34 -9.10 -23.38
CA PRO A 50 2.20 -9.12 -24.83
C PRO A 50 3.36 -8.47 -25.61
N LYS A 51 4.15 -7.60 -24.96
CA LYS A 51 5.19 -6.76 -25.58
C LYS A 51 6.62 -7.19 -25.26
N ALA A 52 6.82 -7.90 -24.16
CA ALA A 52 8.15 -8.19 -23.60
C ALA A 52 8.15 -9.52 -22.83
N LYS A 53 9.30 -10.21 -22.80
CA LYS A 53 9.45 -11.44 -22.01
C LYS A 53 9.41 -11.08 -20.52
N THR A 54 8.27 -11.37 -19.89
CA THR A 54 7.94 -10.87 -18.54
C THR A 54 7.92 -11.99 -17.50
N ALA A 55 8.51 -11.73 -16.33
CA ALA A 55 8.39 -12.58 -15.14
C ALA A 55 7.72 -11.81 -14.00
N VAL A 56 6.82 -12.49 -13.28
CA VAL A 56 6.21 -11.98 -12.04
C VAL A 56 6.69 -12.83 -10.88
N ILE A 57 7.42 -12.21 -9.96
CA ILE A 57 7.96 -12.85 -8.76
C ILE A 57 7.10 -12.45 -7.57
N SER A 58 6.59 -13.42 -6.82
CA SER A 58 5.76 -13.14 -5.65
C SER A 58 6.10 -14.06 -4.49
N LYS A 59 6.18 -13.49 -3.28
CA LYS A 59 6.35 -14.28 -2.06
C LYS A 59 5.10 -15.08 -1.67
N LEU A 60 3.98 -14.83 -2.34
CA LEU A 60 2.72 -15.55 -2.16
C LEU A 60 2.23 -16.11 -3.48
N TYR A 61 1.26 -17.02 -3.41
CA TYR A 61 0.40 -17.25 -4.55
C TYR A 61 -0.42 -15.96 -4.87
N PRO A 62 -0.57 -15.54 -6.14
CA PRO A 62 -1.08 -14.21 -6.50
C PRO A 62 -2.42 -13.84 -5.86
N THR A 63 -3.36 -14.78 -5.78
CA THR A 63 -4.70 -14.55 -5.20
C THR A 63 -4.72 -14.45 -3.68
N ARG A 64 -3.58 -14.61 -3.01
CA ARG A 64 -3.40 -14.37 -1.56
C ARG A 64 -2.89 -12.97 -1.24
N SER A 65 -2.60 -12.17 -2.26
CA SER A 65 -2.17 -10.78 -2.09
C SER A 65 -3.23 -9.93 -1.38
N HIS A 66 -2.78 -8.93 -0.61
CA HIS A 66 -3.66 -8.11 0.24
C HIS A 66 -4.74 -7.33 -0.54
N THR A 67 -4.55 -7.07 -1.83
CA THR A 67 -5.60 -6.53 -2.72
C THR A 67 -6.92 -7.30 -2.59
N GLY A 68 -6.86 -8.62 -2.38
CA GLY A 68 -8.05 -9.46 -2.23
C GLY A 68 -8.89 -9.16 -0.99
N ALA A 69 -8.33 -8.47 0.01
CA ALA A 69 -9.03 -8.06 1.23
C ALA A 69 -9.70 -6.67 1.09
N ALA A 70 -9.53 -5.97 -0.03
CA ALA A 70 -10.19 -4.67 -0.22
C ALA A 70 -11.68 -4.86 -0.51
N GLN A 71 -12.53 -4.10 0.18
CA GLN A 71 -13.98 -4.33 0.20
C GLN A 71 -14.76 -3.29 -0.63
N GLY A 72 -14.62 -2.01 -0.24
CA GLY A 72 -15.59 -0.96 -0.51
C GLY A 72 -15.89 -0.61 -1.97
N GLY A 73 -14.88 -0.59 -2.85
CA GLY A 73 -15.07 -0.25 -4.25
C GLY A 73 -13.87 0.42 -4.90
N MET A 74 -14.03 0.79 -6.16
CA MET A 74 -13.07 1.54 -6.98
C MET A 74 -13.77 2.78 -7.56
N ALA A 75 -13.21 3.98 -7.34
CA ALA A 75 -13.83 5.21 -7.83
C ALA A 75 -13.66 5.35 -9.35
N ALA A 76 -14.74 5.71 -10.04
CA ALA A 76 -14.71 6.26 -11.39
C ALA A 76 -15.94 7.12 -11.64
N ALA A 77 -15.75 8.29 -12.27
CA ALA A 77 -16.84 9.20 -12.62
C ALA A 77 -17.59 8.70 -13.89
N LEU A 78 -18.22 7.52 -13.80
CA LEU A 78 -18.98 6.91 -14.90
C LEU A 78 -20.32 7.59 -15.18
N ALA A 79 -20.85 8.31 -14.19
CA ALA A 79 -22.17 8.94 -14.23
C ALA A 79 -23.32 7.97 -14.57
N ASN A 80 -23.24 6.71 -14.09
CA ASN A 80 -24.27 5.70 -14.36
C ASN A 80 -25.52 5.88 -13.48
N VAL A 81 -25.36 6.42 -12.27
CA VAL A 81 -26.45 6.55 -11.28
C VAL A 81 -26.88 8.00 -11.08
N GLU A 82 -25.94 8.94 -11.13
CA GLU A 82 -26.17 10.38 -11.07
C GLU A 82 -25.06 11.13 -11.82
N GLU A 83 -25.27 12.41 -12.13
CA GLU A 83 -24.28 13.24 -12.82
C GLU A 83 -22.96 13.30 -12.04
N ASP A 84 -21.85 13.12 -12.74
CA ASP A 84 -20.51 13.14 -12.18
C ASP A 84 -19.49 13.66 -13.20
N SER A 85 -18.30 14.06 -12.72
CA SER A 85 -17.20 14.54 -13.55
C SER A 85 -15.86 14.13 -12.96
N TRP A 86 -14.92 13.75 -13.82
CA TRP A 86 -13.53 13.47 -13.41
C TRP A 86 -12.89 14.71 -12.76
N GLU A 87 -13.29 15.93 -13.13
CA GLU A 87 -12.76 17.16 -12.51
C GLU A 87 -13.14 17.26 -11.04
N TRP A 88 -14.36 16.85 -10.68
CA TRP A 88 -14.82 16.79 -9.30
C TRP A 88 -14.07 15.72 -8.51
N HIS A 89 -13.79 14.57 -9.15
CA HIS A 89 -12.96 13.53 -8.55
C HIS A 89 -11.51 13.98 -8.33
N THR A 90 -10.92 14.72 -9.28
CA THR A 90 -9.60 15.34 -9.08
C THR A 90 -9.63 16.31 -7.90
N PHE A 91 -10.63 17.21 -7.83
CA PHE A 91 -10.78 18.14 -6.71
C PHE A 91 -10.88 17.41 -5.37
N ASP A 92 -11.75 16.40 -5.29
CA ASP A 92 -11.92 15.59 -4.08
C ASP A 92 -10.61 14.92 -3.68
N THR A 93 -9.85 14.39 -4.65
CA THR A 93 -8.56 13.72 -4.38
C THR A 93 -7.54 14.72 -3.83
N VAL A 94 -7.41 15.90 -4.43
CA VAL A 94 -6.50 16.97 -3.98
C VAL A 94 -6.89 17.50 -2.59
N LYS A 95 -8.16 17.83 -2.38
CA LYS A 95 -8.68 18.26 -1.07
C LYS A 95 -8.57 17.12 -0.04
N GLY A 96 -8.76 15.89 -0.47
CA GLY A 96 -8.72 14.67 0.33
C GLY A 96 -7.34 14.42 0.92
N GLY A 97 -6.29 14.54 0.10
CA GLY A 97 -4.89 14.45 0.50
C GLY A 97 -4.30 15.72 1.12
N ASP A 98 -5.16 16.67 1.48
CA ASP A 98 -4.83 17.93 2.17
C ASP A 98 -3.77 18.77 1.42
N TYR A 99 -3.95 18.86 0.10
CA TYR A 99 -3.12 19.61 -0.83
C TYR A 99 -1.65 19.16 -0.94
N LEU A 100 -1.30 18.01 -0.35
CA LEU A 100 -0.02 17.34 -0.56
C LEU A 100 -0.08 16.30 -1.69
N VAL A 101 -1.05 16.45 -2.60
CA VAL A 101 -1.22 15.58 -3.76
C VAL A 101 -0.61 16.27 -4.97
N ASP A 102 0.20 15.56 -5.73
CA ASP A 102 0.67 16.01 -7.04
C ASP A 102 -0.52 16.06 -8.00
N GLN A 103 -0.92 17.27 -8.40
CA GLN A 103 -2.21 17.48 -9.07
C GLN A 103 -2.22 16.94 -10.50
N ASP A 104 -1.08 16.90 -11.18
CA ASP A 104 -0.94 16.24 -12.48
C ASP A 104 -1.20 14.71 -12.36
N ALA A 105 -0.70 14.10 -11.29
CA ALA A 105 -0.96 12.70 -10.97
C ALA A 105 -2.44 12.46 -10.61
N ALA A 106 -3.08 13.36 -9.85
CA ALA A 106 -4.51 13.28 -9.53
C ALA A 106 -5.42 13.47 -10.75
N GLU A 107 -5.03 14.35 -11.67
CA GLU A 107 -5.74 14.54 -12.95
C GLU A 107 -5.67 13.27 -13.80
N ILE A 108 -4.49 12.64 -13.89
CA ILE A 108 -4.30 11.36 -14.57
C ILE A 108 -5.16 10.28 -13.92
N LEU A 109 -5.07 10.14 -12.59
CA LEU A 109 -5.83 9.15 -11.82
C LEU A 109 -7.33 9.26 -12.10
N ALA A 110 -7.89 10.47 -12.03
CA ALA A 110 -9.33 10.70 -12.19
C ALA A 110 -9.80 10.54 -13.65
N LYS A 111 -9.03 11.02 -14.63
CA LYS A 111 -9.37 10.86 -16.06
C LYS A 111 -9.33 9.40 -16.48
N GLU A 112 -8.24 8.71 -16.14
CA GLU A 112 -8.03 7.31 -16.53
C GLU A 112 -8.84 6.33 -15.68
N ALA A 113 -9.50 6.79 -14.61
CA ALA A 113 -10.40 5.97 -13.80
C ALA A 113 -11.54 5.35 -14.61
N ILE A 114 -12.08 6.12 -15.56
CA ILE A 114 -13.21 5.68 -16.38
C ILE A 114 -12.78 4.48 -17.23
N ASP A 115 -11.66 4.62 -17.94
CA ASP A 115 -11.10 3.55 -18.78
C ASP A 115 -10.63 2.37 -17.92
N ALA A 116 -10.04 2.60 -16.76
CA ALA A 116 -9.57 1.53 -15.88
C ALA A 116 -10.72 0.65 -15.34
N VAL A 117 -11.88 1.24 -15.01
CA VAL A 117 -13.06 0.46 -14.59
C VAL A 117 -13.68 -0.28 -15.76
N ILE A 118 -13.76 0.34 -16.94
CA ILE A 118 -14.27 -0.30 -18.15
C ILE A 118 -13.36 -1.45 -18.61
N ASP A 119 -12.04 -1.29 -18.51
CA ASP A 119 -11.05 -2.35 -18.76
C ASP A 119 -11.34 -3.57 -17.88
N LEU A 120 -11.55 -3.37 -16.58
CA LEU A 120 -11.85 -4.46 -15.65
C LEU A 120 -13.19 -5.15 -15.96
N GLU A 121 -14.22 -4.39 -16.33
CA GLU A 121 -15.51 -4.94 -16.72
C GLU A 121 -15.38 -5.82 -17.98
N ASN A 122 -14.68 -5.32 -19.01
CA ASN A 122 -14.37 -6.07 -20.22
C ASN A 122 -13.48 -7.30 -19.98
N MET A 123 -12.63 -7.25 -18.95
CA MET A 123 -11.83 -8.39 -18.48
C MET A 123 -12.65 -9.45 -17.74
N GLY A 124 -13.92 -9.17 -17.43
CA GLY A 124 -14.86 -10.10 -16.79
C GLY A 124 -15.17 -9.80 -15.33
N LEU A 125 -14.84 -8.61 -14.81
CA LEU A 125 -15.12 -8.28 -13.42
C LEU A 125 -16.65 -8.17 -13.17
N PRO A 126 -17.21 -8.93 -12.21
CA PRO A 126 -18.65 -8.95 -11.96
C PRO A 126 -19.08 -7.80 -11.04
N PHE A 127 -19.06 -6.56 -11.55
CA PHE A 127 -19.62 -5.42 -10.82
C PHE A 127 -21.12 -5.59 -10.58
N ASN A 128 -21.62 -5.05 -9.45
CA ASN A 128 -23.04 -4.87 -9.22
C ASN A 128 -23.67 -4.05 -10.34
N ARG A 129 -24.93 -4.34 -10.64
CA ARG A 129 -25.64 -3.75 -11.77
C ARG A 129 -26.80 -2.88 -11.32
N THR A 130 -26.99 -1.79 -12.04
CA THR A 130 -28.23 -0.98 -12.01
C THR A 130 -29.36 -1.74 -12.70
N GLU A 131 -30.60 -1.24 -12.59
CA GLU A 131 -31.77 -1.83 -13.27
C GLU A 131 -31.62 -1.89 -14.80
N ASP A 132 -30.89 -0.93 -15.40
CA ASP A 132 -30.60 -0.88 -16.84
C ASP A 132 -29.33 -1.67 -17.24
N GLY A 133 -28.70 -2.39 -16.31
CA GLY A 133 -27.58 -3.31 -16.58
C GLY A 133 -26.19 -2.65 -16.63
N LYS A 134 -26.07 -1.37 -16.29
CA LYS A 134 -24.78 -0.68 -16.14
C LYS A 134 -24.12 -1.00 -14.80
N ILE A 135 -22.88 -0.56 -14.61
CA ILE A 135 -22.17 -0.68 -13.34
C ILE A 135 -22.84 0.23 -12.30
N ASP A 136 -23.28 -0.35 -11.18
CA ASP A 136 -23.84 0.39 -10.05
C ASP A 136 -22.74 1.09 -9.25
N GLN A 137 -23.11 2.22 -8.63
CA GLN A 137 -22.20 3.09 -7.89
C GLN A 137 -22.83 3.52 -6.56
N ARG A 138 -22.04 3.51 -5.50
CA ARG A 138 -22.45 3.95 -4.16
C ARG A 138 -21.63 5.13 -3.64
N ARG A 139 -22.12 5.73 -2.55
CA ARG A 139 -21.41 6.78 -1.83
C ARG A 139 -20.23 6.21 -1.06
N PHE A 140 -19.19 7.02 -0.90
CA PHE A 140 -18.02 6.70 -0.10
C PHE A 140 -17.45 7.99 0.50
N GLY A 141 -16.61 7.89 1.52
CA GLY A 141 -16.13 9.05 2.27
C GLY A 141 -15.33 10.03 1.40
N GLY A 142 -15.63 11.32 1.54
CA GLY A 142 -14.91 12.39 0.86
C GLY A 142 -15.17 12.58 -0.63
N HIS A 143 -16.08 11.81 -1.26
CA HIS A 143 -16.47 12.05 -2.66
C HIS A 143 -17.65 13.00 -2.76
N THR A 144 -17.50 14.05 -3.56
CA THR A 144 -18.49 15.09 -3.75
C THR A 144 -18.68 15.49 -5.21
N ARG A 145 -19.82 16.10 -5.51
CA ARG A 145 -20.11 16.80 -6.76
C ARG A 145 -19.90 18.31 -6.61
N ASP A 146 -19.75 19.00 -7.74
CA ASP A 146 -19.59 20.46 -7.82
C ASP A 146 -18.49 21.03 -6.92
N HIS A 147 -17.33 20.36 -6.84
CA HIS A 147 -16.20 20.80 -6.01
C HIS A 147 -16.54 20.97 -4.52
N GLY A 148 -17.07 19.93 -3.88
CA GLY A 148 -17.28 19.91 -2.43
C GLY A 148 -18.71 20.16 -1.96
N LYS A 149 -19.69 20.36 -2.85
CA LYS A 149 -21.03 20.83 -2.43
C LYS A 149 -21.91 19.74 -1.82
N ALA A 150 -21.90 18.53 -2.36
CA ALA A 150 -22.76 17.45 -1.89
C ALA A 150 -22.14 16.08 -2.17
N PRO A 151 -22.44 15.03 -1.36
CA PRO A 151 -21.97 13.67 -1.61
C PRO A 151 -22.41 13.14 -2.97
N VAL A 152 -21.54 12.35 -3.62
CA VAL A 152 -21.82 11.72 -4.93
C VAL A 152 -21.51 10.21 -4.91
N ARG A 153 -22.22 9.45 -5.75
CA ARG A 153 -22.08 8.01 -5.95
C ARG A 153 -21.04 7.73 -7.03
N ARG A 154 -19.78 7.55 -6.61
CA ARG A 154 -18.65 7.30 -7.51
C ARG A 154 -18.01 5.92 -7.36
N ALA A 155 -18.25 5.24 -6.24
CA ALA A 155 -17.62 3.97 -5.93
C ALA A 155 -18.30 2.82 -6.68
N CYS A 156 -17.65 2.30 -7.73
CA CYS A 156 -18.03 1.08 -8.43
C CYS A 156 -17.69 -0.12 -7.54
N TYR A 157 -18.57 -1.11 -7.43
CA TYR A 157 -18.41 -2.16 -6.44
C TYR A 157 -18.92 -3.54 -6.88
N ALA A 158 -18.41 -4.58 -6.22
CA ALA A 158 -18.88 -5.96 -6.31
C ALA A 158 -19.11 -6.51 -4.89
N ALA A 159 -20.37 -6.45 -4.42
CA ALA A 159 -20.77 -6.56 -3.02
C ALA A 159 -19.82 -5.73 -2.14
N ASP A 160 -19.39 -6.23 -1.00
CA ASP A 160 -18.26 -5.68 -0.23
C ASP A 160 -16.97 -6.49 -0.45
N ARG A 161 -16.78 -7.06 -1.67
CA ARG A 161 -15.66 -7.94 -2.05
C ARG A 161 -14.90 -7.46 -3.28
N THR A 162 -14.92 -6.15 -3.55
CA THR A 162 -14.45 -5.59 -4.82
C THR A 162 -13.00 -5.95 -5.11
N GLY A 163 -12.12 -5.88 -4.11
CA GLY A 163 -10.71 -6.26 -4.23
C GLY A 163 -10.50 -7.74 -4.52
N HIS A 164 -11.30 -8.62 -3.91
CA HIS A 164 -11.29 -10.04 -4.22
C HIS A 164 -11.64 -10.29 -5.69
N MET A 165 -12.69 -9.64 -6.20
CA MET A 165 -13.09 -9.75 -7.61
C MET A 165 -12.06 -9.18 -8.58
N ILE A 166 -11.45 -8.03 -8.27
CA ILE A 166 -10.34 -7.47 -9.07
C ILE A 166 -9.17 -8.47 -9.14
N LEU A 167 -8.76 -9.01 -7.98
CA LEU A 167 -7.61 -9.90 -7.91
C LEU A 167 -7.83 -11.19 -8.72
N GLN A 168 -9.03 -11.79 -8.64
CA GLN A 168 -9.40 -12.96 -9.44
C GLN A 168 -9.42 -12.63 -10.94
N THR A 169 -10.04 -11.50 -11.32
CA THR A 169 -10.16 -11.07 -12.73
C THR A 169 -8.79 -10.85 -13.36
N LEU A 170 -7.90 -10.13 -12.67
CA LEU A 170 -6.55 -9.88 -13.14
C LEU A 170 -5.75 -11.19 -13.24
N PHE A 171 -5.85 -12.07 -12.23
CA PHE A 171 -5.15 -13.36 -12.26
C PHE A 171 -5.59 -14.24 -13.43
N GLN A 172 -6.90 -14.36 -13.69
CA GLN A 172 -7.43 -15.10 -14.84
C GLN A 172 -6.92 -14.55 -16.17
N ASN A 173 -6.80 -13.22 -16.29
CA ASN A 173 -6.25 -12.59 -17.49
C ASN A 173 -4.74 -12.85 -17.64
N CYS A 174 -3.97 -12.85 -16.55
CA CYS A 174 -2.57 -13.27 -16.58
C CYS A 174 -2.44 -14.74 -17.03
N VAL A 175 -3.30 -15.64 -16.55
CA VAL A 175 -3.33 -17.05 -16.99
C VAL A 175 -3.64 -17.15 -18.48
N ARG A 176 -4.65 -16.41 -18.97
CA ARG A 176 -5.00 -16.34 -20.40
C ARG A 176 -3.83 -15.88 -21.28
N LEU A 177 -3.02 -14.94 -20.77
CA LEU A 177 -1.85 -14.40 -21.46
C LEU A 177 -0.59 -15.27 -21.28
N GLY A 178 -0.66 -16.35 -20.50
CA GLY A 178 0.48 -17.23 -20.24
C GLY A 178 1.59 -16.59 -19.41
N ILE A 179 1.29 -15.58 -18.58
CA ILE A 179 2.31 -14.87 -17.78
C ILE A 179 3.11 -15.82 -16.89
N ASN A 180 4.43 -15.66 -16.87
CA ASN A 180 5.35 -16.47 -16.07
C ASN A 180 5.34 -16.03 -14.60
N PHE A 181 4.84 -16.88 -13.71
CA PHE A 181 4.84 -16.65 -12.28
C PHE A 181 5.89 -17.49 -11.55
N PHE A 182 6.67 -16.82 -10.70
CA PHE A 182 7.56 -17.42 -9.71
C PHE A 182 6.91 -17.21 -8.34
N ASN A 183 6.07 -18.19 -7.95
CA ASN A 183 5.29 -18.14 -6.72
C ASN A 183 6.09 -18.64 -5.52
N GLU A 184 5.91 -17.99 -4.37
CA GLU A 184 6.66 -18.27 -3.13
C GLU A 184 8.16 -17.98 -3.26
N PHE A 185 8.50 -16.97 -4.06
CA PHE A 185 9.85 -16.40 -4.18
C PHE A 185 9.92 -15.06 -3.46
N TYR A 186 10.80 -14.96 -2.48
CA TYR A 186 11.05 -13.73 -1.73
C TYR A 186 12.14 -12.94 -2.43
N VAL A 187 11.81 -11.81 -3.05
CA VAL A 187 12.84 -10.88 -3.53
C VAL A 187 13.47 -10.20 -2.32
N LEU A 188 14.80 -10.31 -2.20
CA LEU A 188 15.57 -9.84 -1.05
C LEU A 188 16.53 -8.71 -1.40
N ASP A 189 16.79 -8.48 -2.69
CA ASP A 189 17.70 -7.42 -3.13
C ASP A 189 17.41 -6.92 -4.54
N LEU A 190 17.77 -5.66 -4.77
CA LEU A 190 17.90 -5.04 -6.09
C LEU A 190 19.39 -4.97 -6.45
N VAL A 191 19.77 -5.61 -7.55
CA VAL A 191 21.14 -5.56 -8.06
C VAL A 191 21.32 -4.26 -8.83
N MET A 192 22.26 -3.44 -8.34
CA MET A 192 22.70 -2.20 -9.00
C MET A 192 24.10 -2.42 -9.56
N THR A 193 24.37 -1.92 -10.76
CA THR A 193 25.67 -2.06 -11.42
C THR A 193 26.08 -0.74 -12.03
N LYS A 194 27.34 -0.36 -11.78
CA LYS A 194 27.92 0.86 -12.34
C LYS A 194 28.30 0.65 -13.80
N VAL A 195 27.62 1.36 -14.69
CA VAL A 195 27.91 1.38 -16.14
C VAL A 195 28.18 2.83 -16.53
N ASP A 196 29.35 3.09 -17.11
CA ASP A 196 29.81 4.44 -17.51
C ASP A 196 29.74 5.47 -16.36
N GLY A 197 30.02 5.02 -15.13
CA GLY A 197 30.00 5.86 -13.93
C GLY A 197 28.62 6.07 -13.31
N VAL A 198 27.55 5.54 -13.92
CA VAL A 198 26.16 5.66 -13.44
C VAL A 198 25.69 4.32 -12.90
N ASP A 199 25.09 4.32 -11.72
CA ASP A 199 24.48 3.11 -11.15
C ASP A 199 23.15 2.81 -11.84
N LYS A 200 23.03 1.62 -12.42
CA LYS A 200 21.85 1.15 -13.14
C LYS A 200 21.30 -0.13 -12.52
N PRO A 201 19.97 -0.32 -12.46
CA PRO A 201 19.40 -1.62 -12.11
C PRO A 201 19.83 -2.68 -13.14
N SER A 202 20.20 -3.86 -12.66
CA SER A 202 20.59 -4.99 -13.51
C SER A 202 19.80 -6.27 -13.23
N GLY A 203 19.14 -6.37 -12.07
CA GLY A 203 18.29 -7.51 -11.75
C GLY A 203 17.83 -7.52 -10.30
N VAL A 204 17.21 -8.61 -9.88
CA VAL A 204 16.86 -8.85 -8.48
C VAL A 204 17.38 -10.20 -7.99
N VAL A 205 17.66 -10.30 -6.69
CA VAL A 205 17.99 -11.56 -6.02
C VAL A 205 16.76 -12.05 -5.28
N ALA A 206 16.34 -13.28 -5.53
CA ALA A 206 15.22 -13.91 -4.87
C ALA A 206 15.60 -15.21 -4.18
N TYR A 207 14.92 -15.52 -3.09
CA TYR A 207 15.00 -16.77 -2.35
C TYR A 207 13.74 -17.61 -2.62
N GLU A 208 13.92 -18.81 -3.16
CA GLU A 208 12.81 -19.74 -3.37
C GLU A 208 12.45 -20.44 -2.05
N LEU A 209 11.24 -20.22 -1.55
CA LEU A 209 10.81 -20.77 -0.26
C LEU A 209 10.85 -22.30 -0.25
N ALA A 210 10.47 -22.95 -1.34
CA ALA A 210 10.32 -24.40 -1.40
C ALA A 210 11.65 -25.17 -1.28
N THR A 211 12.72 -24.62 -1.86
CA THR A 211 14.04 -25.27 -1.97
C THR A 211 15.07 -24.66 -1.02
N GLY A 212 14.93 -23.36 -0.73
CA GLY A 212 15.91 -22.53 -0.07
C GLY A 212 17.07 -22.09 -0.96
N GLU A 213 16.90 -22.18 -2.28
CA GLU A 213 17.90 -21.80 -3.29
C GLU A 213 17.76 -20.33 -3.67
N LEU A 214 18.89 -19.73 -4.11
CA LEU A 214 18.93 -18.33 -4.54
C LEU A 214 18.85 -18.25 -6.06
N HIS A 215 18.09 -17.25 -6.52
CA HIS A 215 17.83 -16.99 -7.92
C HIS A 215 18.17 -15.53 -8.23
N VAL A 216 18.85 -15.31 -9.35
CA VAL A 216 19.15 -13.97 -9.88
C VAL A 216 18.34 -13.80 -11.16
N PHE A 217 17.48 -12.79 -11.16
CA PHE A 217 16.66 -12.42 -12.31
C PHE A 217 17.23 -11.16 -12.94
N GLN A 218 18.06 -11.32 -13.97
CA GLN A 218 18.57 -10.19 -14.74
C GLN A 218 17.45 -9.60 -15.59
N ALA A 219 17.34 -8.27 -15.58
CA ALA A 219 16.27 -7.58 -16.28
C ALA A 219 16.73 -6.25 -16.90
N LYS A 220 16.04 -5.83 -17.96
CA LYS A 220 16.18 -4.48 -18.52
C LYS A 220 15.31 -3.49 -17.76
N ALA A 221 14.09 -3.90 -17.41
CA ALA A 221 13.18 -3.12 -16.58
C ALA A 221 12.70 -3.92 -15.37
N ILE A 222 12.61 -3.27 -14.21
CA ILE A 222 12.18 -3.87 -12.94
C ILE A 222 11.04 -3.02 -12.36
N ILE A 223 9.92 -3.65 -12.03
CA ILE A 223 8.75 -2.99 -11.43
C ILE A 223 8.54 -3.52 -10.02
N PHE A 224 8.61 -2.64 -9.01
CA PHE A 224 8.20 -2.96 -7.65
C PHE A 224 6.70 -2.72 -7.45
N ALA A 225 5.98 -3.76 -7.04
CA ALA A 225 4.54 -3.74 -6.77
C ALA A 225 4.23 -4.55 -5.49
N THR A 226 5.03 -4.32 -4.44
CA THR A 226 5.12 -5.18 -3.25
C THR A 226 4.08 -4.90 -2.17
N GLY A 227 3.28 -3.85 -2.32
CA GLY A 227 2.32 -3.41 -1.29
C GLY A 227 2.97 -2.62 -0.15
N GLY A 228 2.17 -2.26 0.86
CA GLY A 228 2.61 -1.45 2.00
C GLY A 228 3.34 -2.20 3.11
N PHE A 229 3.49 -1.52 4.24
CA PHE A 229 4.33 -1.93 5.37
C PHE A 229 3.63 -1.82 6.74
N GLY A 230 2.31 -1.94 6.79
CA GLY A 230 1.56 -1.72 8.03
C GLY A 230 1.80 -2.73 9.15
N LYS A 231 2.57 -3.79 8.93
CA LYS A 231 3.02 -4.70 10.00
C LYS A 231 4.09 -4.10 10.92
N ILE A 232 4.45 -2.82 10.74
CA ILE A 232 5.12 -2.03 11.79
C ILE A 232 4.18 -1.72 12.97
N TYR A 233 2.85 -1.78 12.78
CA TYR A 233 1.84 -1.58 13.83
C TYR A 233 1.29 -2.92 14.34
N LYS A 234 0.93 -2.94 15.63
CA LYS A 234 0.21 -4.07 16.23
C LYS A 234 -1.20 -4.19 15.67
N THR A 235 -1.98 -3.11 15.76
CA THR A 235 -3.38 -3.10 15.32
C THR A 235 -3.43 -2.59 13.89
N THR A 236 -3.42 -3.53 12.94
CA THR A 236 -3.45 -3.23 11.51
C THR A 236 -4.43 -4.13 10.77
N SER A 237 -5.11 -3.55 9.78
CA SER A 237 -5.95 -4.29 8.84
C SER A 237 -5.13 -5.02 7.76
N ASN A 238 -3.82 -4.73 7.69
CA ASN A 238 -2.94 -5.35 6.72
C ASN A 238 -2.69 -6.83 7.02
N ALA A 239 -2.59 -7.62 5.95
CA ALA A 239 -2.20 -9.03 6.04
C ALA A 239 -0.82 -9.18 6.69
N HIS A 240 -0.54 -10.35 7.29
CA HIS A 240 0.76 -10.67 7.91
C HIS A 240 1.96 -10.45 6.98
N THR A 241 1.72 -10.50 5.68
CA THR A 241 2.72 -10.44 4.61
C THR A 241 3.06 -9.02 4.16
N LEU A 242 2.41 -7.97 4.69
CA LEU A 242 2.70 -6.57 4.34
C LEU A 242 3.78 -5.98 5.26
N THR A 243 5.01 -6.43 4.98
CA THR A 243 6.23 -6.16 5.74
C THR A 243 7.16 -5.14 5.08
N GLY A 244 6.73 -4.54 3.97
CA GLY A 244 7.47 -3.45 3.32
C GLY A 244 8.70 -3.87 2.54
N ASP A 245 8.84 -5.13 2.15
CA ASP A 245 10.07 -5.70 1.59
C ASP A 245 10.64 -4.87 0.43
N GLY A 246 9.82 -4.50 -0.56
CA GLY A 246 10.26 -3.68 -1.69
C GLY A 246 10.72 -2.28 -1.28
N VAL A 247 9.99 -1.64 -0.36
CA VAL A 247 10.33 -0.32 0.19
C VAL A 247 11.66 -0.40 0.96
N GLY A 248 11.84 -1.44 1.78
CA GLY A 248 13.09 -1.70 2.51
C GLY A 248 14.28 -2.03 1.60
N ILE A 249 14.06 -2.72 0.49
CA ILE A 249 15.10 -2.98 -0.52
C ILE A 249 15.56 -1.68 -1.18
N ILE A 250 14.63 -0.84 -1.62
CA ILE A 250 14.94 0.47 -2.23
C ILE A 250 15.71 1.36 -1.23
N TRP A 251 15.23 1.43 0.02
CA TRP A 251 15.92 2.14 1.11
C TRP A 251 17.38 1.68 1.28
N ARG A 252 17.60 0.37 1.35
CA ARG A 252 18.95 -0.22 1.51
C ARG A 252 19.86 -0.02 0.29
N LYS A 253 19.33 0.41 -0.84
CA LYS A 253 20.12 0.82 -2.02
C LYS A 253 20.46 2.31 -2.02
N GLY A 254 20.12 3.04 -0.96
CA GLY A 254 20.38 4.49 -0.85
C GLY A 254 19.46 5.33 -1.73
N LEU A 255 18.40 4.73 -2.30
CA LEU A 255 17.36 5.45 -3.00
C LEU A 255 16.35 6.02 -1.99
N PRO A 256 15.75 7.18 -2.28
CA PRO A 256 14.89 7.85 -1.32
C PRO A 256 13.58 7.12 -1.07
N LEU A 257 13.00 7.39 0.09
CA LEU A 257 11.59 7.15 0.40
C LEU A 257 10.88 8.49 0.57
N GLU A 258 9.65 8.58 0.08
CA GLU A 258 8.82 9.79 0.09
C GLU A 258 7.67 9.64 1.10
N ASP A 259 7.39 10.68 1.90
CA ASP A 259 6.16 10.84 2.70
C ASP A 259 5.86 9.72 3.71
N MET A 260 6.90 9.07 4.23
CA MET A 260 6.80 7.89 5.10
C MET A 260 6.02 8.13 6.40
N GLU A 261 5.98 9.36 6.92
CA GLU A 261 5.24 9.74 8.12
C GLU A 261 3.72 9.70 7.96
N PHE A 262 3.24 9.74 6.71
CA PHE A 262 1.82 9.71 6.41
C PHE A 262 1.32 8.26 6.34
N PHE A 263 0.75 7.83 7.47
CA PHE A 263 0.07 6.54 7.59
C PHE A 263 -1.41 6.76 7.84
N GLN A 264 -2.28 6.08 7.07
CA GLN A 264 -3.72 6.19 7.25
C GLN A 264 -4.21 5.16 8.25
N PHE A 265 -4.99 5.64 9.21
CA PHE A 265 -5.76 4.83 10.14
C PHE A 265 -7.21 4.77 9.65
N HIS A 266 -7.67 3.58 9.27
CA HIS A 266 -9.06 3.38 8.87
C HIS A 266 -9.96 3.48 10.11
N PRO A 267 -11.06 4.26 10.08
CA PRO A 267 -11.91 4.45 11.25
C PRO A 267 -12.45 3.16 11.84
N THR A 268 -12.98 2.27 11.00
CA THR A 268 -13.75 1.10 11.43
C THR A 268 -12.99 -0.21 11.26
N GLY A 269 -11.93 -0.41 12.04
CA GLY A 269 -11.39 -1.76 12.29
C GLY A 269 -12.10 -2.40 13.49
N LEU A 270 -12.30 -3.72 13.48
CA LEU A 270 -12.84 -4.45 14.63
C LEU A 270 -11.96 -4.16 15.86
N ALA A 271 -12.57 -3.66 16.94
CA ALA A 271 -11.84 -3.25 18.13
C ALA A 271 -10.94 -4.39 18.65
N GLY A 272 -9.66 -4.09 18.89
CA GLY A 272 -8.64 -5.04 19.36
C GLY A 272 -8.06 -5.97 18.29
N LEU A 273 -8.77 -6.26 17.20
CA LEU A 273 -8.32 -7.17 16.14
C LEU A 273 -7.79 -6.44 14.89
N GLY A 274 -8.34 -5.27 14.58
CA GLY A 274 -7.97 -4.47 13.41
C GLY A 274 -8.54 -4.97 12.07
N ILE A 275 -9.40 -6.00 12.05
CA ILE A 275 -10.03 -6.47 10.81
C ILE A 275 -10.92 -5.37 10.24
N LEU A 276 -10.76 -5.07 8.95
CA LEU A 276 -11.47 -4.00 8.29
C LEU A 276 -12.99 -4.26 8.22
N LEU A 277 -13.79 -3.30 8.68
CA LEU A 277 -15.17 -3.15 8.25
C LEU A 277 -15.27 -1.98 7.27
N THR A 278 -15.76 -2.28 6.07
CA THR A 278 -15.79 -1.34 4.95
C THR A 278 -16.46 -0.02 5.30
N GLU A 279 -15.85 1.08 4.87
CA GLU A 279 -16.48 2.40 4.84
C GLU A 279 -17.76 2.42 3.99
N GLY A 280 -17.93 1.44 3.09
CA GLY A 280 -19.20 1.19 2.40
C GLY A 280 -20.38 1.04 3.35
N ALA A 281 -20.19 0.54 4.58
CA ALA A 281 -21.27 0.46 5.57
C ALA A 281 -21.83 1.84 5.92
N ARG A 282 -20.93 2.82 6.14
CA ARG A 282 -21.29 4.23 6.35
C ARG A 282 -21.88 4.85 5.08
N GLY A 283 -21.42 4.41 3.91
CA GLY A 283 -21.98 4.76 2.60
C GLY A 283 -23.43 4.29 2.40
N GLU A 284 -23.79 3.11 2.93
CA GLU A 284 -25.15 2.58 2.96
C GLU A 284 -25.99 3.14 4.13
N GLY A 285 -25.37 3.88 5.06
CA GLY A 285 -26.06 4.64 6.10
C GLY A 285 -25.75 4.23 7.53
N ALA A 286 -24.78 3.33 7.77
CA ALA A 286 -24.34 2.98 9.13
C ALA A 286 -23.80 4.21 9.89
N ILE A 287 -23.97 4.21 11.21
CA ILE A 287 -23.75 5.38 12.07
C ILE A 287 -22.71 5.05 13.14
N LEU A 288 -21.79 5.97 13.42
CA LEU A 288 -20.89 5.85 14.57
C LEU A 288 -21.54 6.40 15.85
N ARG A 289 -21.54 5.58 16.91
CA ARG A 289 -22.09 5.93 18.23
C ARG A 289 -21.06 5.78 19.35
N ASN A 290 -21.10 6.69 20.30
CA ASN A 290 -20.34 6.58 21.55
C ASN A 290 -21.17 5.82 22.62
N ALA A 291 -20.66 5.72 23.84
CA ALA A 291 -21.33 4.98 24.93
C ALA A 291 -22.72 5.50 25.33
N SER A 292 -23.02 6.78 25.08
CA SER A 292 -24.34 7.35 25.39
C SER A 292 -25.36 7.10 24.29
N GLY A 293 -24.95 6.47 23.18
CA GLY A 293 -25.75 6.29 21.98
C GLY A 293 -25.74 7.51 21.05
N GLU A 294 -24.97 8.56 21.39
CA GLU A 294 -24.86 9.77 20.58
C GLU A 294 -24.17 9.48 19.24
N ARG A 295 -24.76 9.99 18.15
CA ARG A 295 -24.11 10.09 16.83
C ARG A 295 -23.11 11.25 16.83
N PHE A 296 -21.96 11.04 17.44
CA PHE A 296 -20.99 12.09 17.74
C PHE A 296 -20.43 12.79 16.49
N MET A 297 -20.41 12.14 15.32
CA MET A 297 -19.93 12.77 14.07
C MET A 297 -20.77 13.98 13.63
N GLU A 298 -22.01 14.13 14.09
CA GLU A 298 -22.81 15.35 13.85
C GLU A 298 -22.22 16.60 14.53
N ARG A 299 -21.51 16.41 15.65
CA ARG A 299 -20.77 17.48 16.34
C ARG A 299 -19.48 17.84 15.60
N TYR A 300 -18.75 16.85 15.10
CA TYR A 300 -17.42 17.05 14.53
C TYR A 300 -17.41 17.44 13.05
N ALA A 301 -18.33 16.90 12.25
CA ALA A 301 -18.42 17.16 10.81
C ALA A 301 -19.90 17.35 10.38
N PRO A 302 -20.52 18.51 10.66
CA PRO A 302 -21.96 18.68 10.54
C PRO A 302 -22.53 18.41 9.13
N THR A 303 -21.78 18.72 8.07
CA THR A 303 -22.24 18.57 6.68
C THR A 303 -22.29 17.10 6.27
N ILE A 304 -21.18 16.38 6.42
CA ILE A 304 -21.00 15.04 5.85
C ILE A 304 -21.01 13.90 6.90
N LYS A 305 -20.91 14.24 8.19
CA LYS A 305 -21.05 13.34 9.35
C LYS A 305 -20.09 12.15 9.25
N ASP A 306 -20.61 10.92 9.32
CA ASP A 306 -19.85 9.67 9.28
C ASP A 306 -19.10 9.44 7.93
N LEU A 307 -19.44 10.21 6.89
CA LEU A 307 -18.77 10.18 5.58
C LEU A 307 -17.67 11.25 5.45
N ALA A 308 -17.24 11.85 6.56
CA ALA A 308 -16.05 12.69 6.60
C ALA A 308 -14.79 11.90 6.23
N PRO A 309 -13.71 12.58 5.79
CA PRO A 309 -12.44 11.93 5.53
C PRO A 309 -11.94 11.09 6.71
N ARG A 310 -11.25 10.01 6.38
CA ARG A 310 -10.81 8.98 7.33
C ARG A 310 -9.98 9.55 8.48
N ASP A 311 -9.07 10.48 8.19
CA ASP A 311 -8.24 11.13 9.20
C ASP A 311 -9.07 11.89 10.24
N ILE A 312 -10.13 12.60 9.81
CA ILE A 312 -11.04 13.32 10.70
C ILE A 312 -11.82 12.33 11.56
N VAL A 313 -12.47 11.34 10.93
CA VAL A 313 -13.29 10.36 11.65
C VAL A 313 -12.44 9.60 12.68
N ALA A 314 -11.23 9.16 12.29
CA ALA A 314 -10.32 8.45 13.18
C ALA A 314 -9.92 9.32 14.39
N ARG A 315 -9.55 10.58 14.19
CA ARG A 315 -9.25 11.51 15.29
C ARG A 315 -10.44 11.68 16.24
N CYS A 316 -11.64 11.88 15.69
CA CYS A 316 -12.85 12.03 16.49
C CYS A 316 -13.15 10.77 17.33
N MET A 317 -12.97 9.58 16.79
CA MET A 317 -13.16 8.32 17.52
C MET A 317 -12.18 8.18 18.68
N VAL A 318 -10.89 8.44 18.43
CA VAL A 318 -9.85 8.39 19.48
C VAL A 318 -10.12 9.44 20.56
N GLN A 319 -10.56 10.64 20.17
CA GLN A 319 -10.92 11.71 21.10
C GLN A 319 -12.14 11.36 21.97
N GLU A 320 -13.19 10.76 21.39
CA GLU A 320 -14.35 10.29 22.17
C GLU A 320 -13.93 9.26 23.25
N VAL A 321 -13.05 8.32 22.89
CA VAL A 321 -12.50 7.33 23.82
C VAL A 321 -11.65 8.01 24.90
N ALA A 322 -10.71 8.87 24.51
CA ALA A 322 -9.82 9.58 25.43
C ALA A 322 -10.56 10.48 26.43
N GLU A 323 -11.69 11.07 26.01
CA GLU A 323 -12.55 11.90 26.85
C GLU A 323 -13.57 11.08 27.67
N GLY A 324 -13.40 9.75 27.74
CA GLY A 324 -14.18 8.85 28.60
C GLY A 324 -15.60 8.54 28.09
N ARG A 325 -15.87 8.82 26.81
CA ARG A 325 -17.14 8.51 26.11
C ARG A 325 -17.08 7.22 25.28
N GLY A 326 -15.97 6.48 25.33
CA GLY A 326 -15.87 5.14 24.74
C GLY A 326 -16.87 4.15 25.34
N ALA A 327 -17.35 3.22 24.50
CA ALA A 327 -18.28 2.14 24.80
C ALA A 327 -17.58 0.90 25.37
N GLY A 328 -18.38 -0.08 25.82
CA GLY A 328 -17.88 -1.33 26.38
C GLY A 328 -17.45 -1.23 27.86
N PRO A 329 -17.05 -2.36 28.45
CA PRO A 329 -16.68 -2.42 29.87
C PRO A 329 -15.42 -1.61 30.20
N HIS A 330 -14.53 -1.39 29.23
CA HIS A 330 -13.27 -0.66 29.40
C HIS A 330 -13.28 0.75 28.80
N LYS A 331 -14.39 1.16 28.17
CA LYS A 331 -14.53 2.45 27.48
C LYS A 331 -13.46 2.71 26.42
N ASP A 332 -13.06 1.68 25.69
CA ASP A 332 -11.86 1.65 24.83
C ASP A 332 -12.18 1.55 23.33
N TYR A 333 -13.46 1.60 22.94
CA TYR A 333 -13.90 1.61 21.54
C TYR A 333 -15.16 2.44 21.35
N VAL A 334 -15.61 2.61 20.11
CA VAL A 334 -16.94 3.15 19.77
C VAL A 334 -17.73 2.11 18.98
N LEU A 335 -18.99 2.39 18.65
CA LEU A 335 -19.90 1.44 18.01
C LEU A 335 -20.23 1.86 16.58
N LEU A 336 -20.17 0.92 15.64
CA LEU A 336 -20.75 1.04 14.31
C LEU A 336 -22.15 0.44 14.33
N ASP A 337 -23.17 1.29 14.29
CA ASP A 337 -24.58 0.91 14.28
C ASP A 337 -25.09 0.74 12.85
N CYS A 338 -25.40 -0.52 12.51
CA CYS A 338 -25.97 -0.94 11.24
C CYS A 338 -27.44 -1.38 11.37
N THR A 339 -28.01 -1.37 12.58
CA THR A 339 -29.27 -2.06 12.91
C THR A 339 -30.48 -1.49 12.17
N HIS A 340 -30.44 -0.21 11.79
CA HIS A 340 -31.49 0.46 11.03
C HIS A 340 -31.44 0.22 9.52
N LEU A 341 -30.39 -0.41 8.99
CA LEU A 341 -30.25 -0.67 7.55
C LEU A 341 -31.15 -1.82 7.07
N GLY A 342 -31.53 -2.72 7.98
CA GLY A 342 -32.30 -3.91 7.69
C GLY A 342 -31.46 -5.08 7.16
N ALA A 343 -31.92 -6.30 7.42
CA ALA A 343 -31.19 -7.53 7.09
C ALA A 343 -30.91 -7.68 5.58
N GLU A 344 -31.85 -7.28 4.72
CA GLU A 344 -31.66 -7.39 3.26
C GLU A 344 -30.44 -6.60 2.78
N VAL A 345 -30.26 -5.37 3.24
CA VAL A 345 -29.10 -4.53 2.88
C VAL A 345 -27.81 -5.17 3.40
N LEU A 346 -27.81 -5.65 4.64
CA LEU A 346 -26.62 -6.23 5.25
C LEU A 346 -26.18 -7.53 4.57
N GLU A 347 -27.11 -8.44 4.31
CA GLU A 347 -26.80 -9.75 3.71
C GLU A 347 -26.49 -9.67 2.21
N THR A 348 -26.97 -8.65 1.50
CA THR A 348 -26.74 -8.52 0.05
C THR A 348 -25.59 -7.60 -0.31
N LYS A 349 -25.48 -6.43 0.34
CA LYS A 349 -24.48 -5.40 0.00
C LYS A 349 -23.26 -5.39 0.91
N LEU A 350 -23.40 -5.93 2.12
CA LEU A 350 -22.39 -5.92 3.19
C LEU A 350 -22.15 -7.32 3.82
N PRO A 351 -22.14 -8.43 3.04
CA PRO A 351 -22.07 -9.78 3.60
C PRO A 351 -20.76 -10.08 4.35
N ASP A 352 -19.60 -9.61 3.86
CA ASP A 352 -18.31 -9.91 4.52
C ASP A 352 -18.20 -9.26 5.88
N ILE A 353 -18.58 -7.99 6.00
CA ILE A 353 -18.50 -7.33 7.30
C ILE A 353 -19.47 -7.94 8.31
N THR A 354 -20.60 -8.45 7.81
CA THR A 354 -21.61 -9.15 8.62
C THR A 354 -21.05 -10.47 9.13
N GLU A 355 -20.42 -11.25 8.24
CA GLU A 355 -19.73 -12.49 8.61
C GLU A 355 -18.56 -12.23 9.58
N PHE A 356 -17.75 -11.19 9.36
CA PHE A 356 -16.62 -10.87 10.23
C PHE A 356 -17.06 -10.49 11.65
N ALA A 357 -18.11 -9.66 11.79
CA ALA A 357 -18.65 -9.31 13.10
C ALA A 357 -19.14 -10.56 13.85
N ARG A 358 -19.88 -11.44 13.16
CA ARG A 358 -20.41 -12.69 13.72
C ARG A 358 -19.30 -13.66 14.11
N THR A 359 -18.31 -13.87 13.23
CA THR A 359 -17.24 -14.84 13.43
C THR A 359 -16.24 -14.41 14.50
N TYR A 360 -15.81 -13.14 14.49
CA TYR A 360 -14.70 -12.71 15.33
C TYR A 360 -15.12 -12.06 16.65
N LEU A 361 -16.31 -11.46 16.70
CA LEU A 361 -16.83 -10.82 17.92
C LEU A 361 -18.09 -11.52 18.47
N GLY A 362 -18.70 -12.44 17.73
CA GLY A 362 -19.99 -13.03 18.13
C GLY A 362 -21.15 -12.04 18.07
N VAL A 363 -20.98 -10.92 17.33
CA VAL A 363 -21.93 -9.81 17.23
C VAL A 363 -22.71 -9.93 15.93
N ASP A 364 -24.03 -9.81 15.97
CA ASP A 364 -24.86 -9.77 14.76
C ASP A 364 -25.26 -8.33 14.40
N PRO A 365 -24.66 -7.72 13.34
CA PRO A 365 -24.91 -6.32 12.96
C PRO A 365 -26.37 -6.00 12.60
N VAL A 366 -27.18 -7.02 12.36
CA VAL A 366 -28.63 -6.89 12.11
C VAL A 366 -29.37 -6.42 13.36
N VAL A 367 -28.93 -6.82 14.55
CA VAL A 367 -29.66 -6.59 15.81
C VAL A 367 -28.86 -5.84 16.86
N GLU A 368 -27.53 -5.74 16.72
CA GLU A 368 -26.68 -5.01 17.66
C GLU A 368 -25.50 -4.27 16.98
N PRO A 369 -25.05 -3.12 17.52
CA PRO A 369 -23.91 -2.39 16.98
C PRO A 369 -22.56 -3.12 17.14
N VAL A 370 -21.62 -2.87 16.22
CA VAL A 370 -20.31 -3.54 16.18
C VAL A 370 -19.22 -2.70 16.85
N PRO A 371 -18.43 -3.25 17.81
CA PRO A 371 -17.26 -2.59 18.37
C PRO A 371 -16.18 -2.28 17.33
N VAL A 372 -15.83 -0.99 17.19
CA VAL A 372 -14.85 -0.52 16.22
C VAL A 372 -13.90 0.52 16.79
N MET A 373 -12.66 0.53 16.29
CA MET A 373 -11.62 1.49 16.64
C MET A 373 -10.68 1.76 15.44
N PRO A 374 -10.10 2.96 15.32
CA PRO A 374 -9.14 3.24 14.26
C PRO A 374 -7.98 2.26 14.24
N THR A 375 -7.59 1.86 13.03
CA THR A 375 -6.63 0.78 12.79
C THR A 375 -5.70 1.15 11.65
N ALA A 376 -4.39 0.89 11.78
CA ALA A 376 -3.42 1.13 10.72
C ALA A 376 -3.85 0.39 9.43
N HIS A 377 -3.87 1.09 8.30
CA HIS A 377 -4.53 0.57 7.09
C HIS A 377 -3.75 0.74 5.80
N TYR A 378 -3.14 1.89 5.58
CA TYR A 378 -2.51 2.21 4.30
C TYR A 378 -1.34 3.15 4.48
N ALA A 379 -0.21 2.81 3.87
CA ALA A 379 0.93 3.74 3.77
C ALA A 379 0.71 4.69 2.59
N MET A 380 0.64 6.01 2.83
CA MET A 380 0.57 6.97 1.73
C MET A 380 1.95 7.19 1.09
N GLY A 381 2.99 7.22 1.92
CA GLY A 381 4.37 7.28 1.48
C GLY A 381 4.91 5.95 0.96
N GLY A 382 6.08 6.00 0.32
CA GLY A 382 6.72 4.85 -0.29
C GLY A 382 7.86 5.24 -1.24
N ILE A 383 8.05 4.47 -2.29
CA ILE A 383 9.09 4.69 -3.30
C ILE A 383 8.64 5.85 -4.21
N PRO A 384 9.36 6.98 -4.26
CA PRO A 384 9.00 8.11 -5.10
C PRO A 384 9.01 7.75 -6.58
N THR A 385 7.96 8.12 -7.29
CA THR A 385 7.84 7.93 -8.74
C THR A 385 7.31 9.18 -9.42
N ASN A 386 7.54 9.30 -10.73
CA ASN A 386 6.81 10.27 -11.55
C ASN A 386 5.48 9.68 -12.07
N VAL A 387 4.69 10.47 -12.81
CA VAL A 387 3.42 10.02 -13.41
C VAL A 387 3.54 8.90 -14.44
N LYS A 388 4.76 8.56 -14.88
CA LYS A 388 5.05 7.39 -15.73
C LYS A 388 5.41 6.15 -14.91
N ALA A 389 5.34 6.24 -13.59
CA ALA A 389 5.74 5.22 -12.62
C ALA A 389 7.24 4.91 -12.60
N GLU A 390 8.08 5.80 -13.14
CA GLU A 390 9.55 5.70 -13.08
C GLU A 390 10.03 6.13 -11.68
N VAL A 391 10.88 5.32 -11.04
CA VAL A 391 11.43 5.63 -9.71
C VAL A 391 12.38 6.82 -9.79
N LEU A 392 12.33 7.69 -8.77
CA LEU A 392 13.18 8.85 -8.67
C LEU A 392 14.33 8.62 -7.67
N SER A 393 15.55 9.04 -8.02
CA SER A 393 16.70 9.04 -7.11
C SER A 393 16.82 10.33 -6.29
N ASP A 394 16.13 11.37 -6.71
CA ASP A 394 16.02 12.67 -6.04
C ASP A 394 14.68 13.32 -6.43
N ASN A 395 14.56 14.64 -6.34
CA ASN A 395 13.32 15.36 -6.68
C ASN A 395 12.90 15.23 -8.16
N THR A 396 13.83 14.95 -9.09
CA THR A 396 13.58 15.02 -10.54
C THR A 396 14.26 13.94 -11.37
N THR A 397 15.36 13.36 -10.89
CA THR A 397 16.17 12.40 -11.64
C THR A 397 15.54 11.02 -11.59
N VAL A 398 15.22 10.46 -12.77
CA VAL A 398 14.73 9.09 -12.90
C VAL A 398 15.88 8.08 -12.76
N VAL A 399 15.60 6.93 -12.15
CA VAL A 399 16.46 5.74 -12.17
C VAL A 399 16.07 4.90 -13.39
N PRO A 400 16.85 4.92 -14.49
CA PRO A 400 16.42 4.28 -15.74
C PRO A 400 16.22 2.79 -15.58
N GLY A 401 15.08 2.27 -16.05
CA GLY A 401 14.74 0.85 -15.94
C GLY A 401 14.17 0.43 -14.58
N LEU A 402 13.97 1.35 -13.63
CA LEU A 402 13.34 1.06 -12.35
C LEU A 402 11.99 1.75 -12.23
N TYR A 403 10.96 0.98 -11.88
CA TYR A 403 9.58 1.43 -11.76
C TYR A 403 8.98 0.98 -10.42
N ALA A 404 7.96 1.68 -9.94
CA ALA A 404 7.16 1.24 -8.81
C ALA A 404 5.67 1.58 -9.01
N ALA A 405 4.76 0.73 -8.54
CA ALA A 405 3.32 0.95 -8.67
C ALA A 405 2.51 0.33 -7.50
N GLY A 406 1.36 0.92 -7.22
CA GLY A 406 0.51 0.55 -6.09
C GLY A 406 1.05 1.07 -4.76
N GLU A 407 0.64 0.47 -3.65
CA GLU A 407 0.91 1.00 -2.29
C GLU A 407 2.40 1.11 -1.91
N CYS A 408 3.31 0.41 -2.59
CA CYS A 408 4.74 0.61 -2.34
C CYS A 408 5.29 1.88 -3.01
N ALA A 409 4.55 2.51 -3.93
CA ALA A 409 4.95 3.70 -4.67
C ALA A 409 4.28 4.96 -4.10
N CYS A 410 4.97 6.08 -4.21
CA CYS A 410 4.47 7.41 -3.92
C CYS A 410 4.59 8.25 -5.20
N VAL A 411 3.48 8.44 -5.91
CA VAL A 411 3.46 9.16 -7.20
C VAL A 411 3.51 10.70 -7.06
N SER A 412 2.80 11.41 -6.17
CA SER A 412 1.90 11.08 -5.05
C SER A 412 0.43 11.44 -5.34
N VAL A 413 -0.46 10.44 -5.50
CA VAL A 413 -1.91 10.70 -5.72
C VAL A 413 -2.75 10.73 -4.44
N HIS A 414 -2.16 10.40 -3.30
CA HIS A 414 -2.86 10.29 -2.01
C HIS A 414 -2.46 11.39 -1.03
N GLY A 415 -1.28 12.00 -1.22
CA GLY A 415 -0.72 13.01 -0.33
C GLY A 415 -0.78 12.59 1.13
N SER A 416 -1.21 13.50 2.00
CA SER A 416 -1.25 13.24 3.44
C SER A 416 -2.45 12.39 3.90
N ASN A 417 -3.44 12.13 3.05
CA ASN A 417 -4.61 11.31 3.39
C ASN A 417 -5.31 10.77 2.13
N ARG A 418 -5.28 9.45 1.99
CA ARG A 418 -5.95 8.76 0.89
C ARG A 418 -7.49 8.81 0.99
N LEU A 419 -8.19 9.10 -0.11
CA LEU A 419 -9.62 8.83 -0.20
C LEU A 419 -9.93 7.33 -0.32
N GLY A 420 -11.03 6.90 0.29
CA GLY A 420 -11.55 5.56 0.07
C GLY A 420 -11.74 5.27 -1.42
N THR A 421 -11.60 4.02 -1.85
CA THR A 421 -11.69 3.56 -3.25
C THR A 421 -10.59 4.03 -4.23
N ASN A 422 -9.81 5.07 -3.90
CA ASN A 422 -8.71 5.52 -4.77
C ASN A 422 -7.51 4.55 -4.83
N SER A 423 -7.30 3.68 -3.83
CA SER A 423 -6.18 2.71 -3.88
C SER A 423 -6.39 1.61 -4.93
N LEU A 424 -7.61 1.07 -5.04
CA LEU A 424 -7.93 0.10 -6.10
C LEU A 424 -7.86 0.75 -7.48
N LEU A 425 -8.14 2.04 -7.57
CA LEU A 425 -7.97 2.81 -8.79
C LEU A 425 -6.49 3.01 -9.14
N ASP A 426 -5.68 3.46 -8.18
CA ASP A 426 -4.23 3.67 -8.30
C ASP A 426 -3.52 2.42 -8.85
N ILE A 427 -3.75 1.25 -8.23
CA ILE A 427 -3.11 0.00 -8.71
C ILE A 427 -3.45 -0.32 -10.17
N ASN A 428 -4.63 0.08 -10.67
CA ASN A 428 -5.05 -0.19 -12.04
C ASN A 428 -4.50 0.85 -13.02
N VAL A 429 -4.45 2.13 -12.63
CA VAL A 429 -3.90 3.21 -13.45
C VAL A 429 -2.37 3.12 -13.51
N PHE A 430 -1.69 3.13 -12.36
CA PHE A 430 -0.23 3.14 -12.30
C PHE A 430 0.37 1.75 -12.51
N GLY A 431 -0.37 0.67 -12.23
CA GLY A 431 -0.01 -0.67 -12.71
C GLY A 431 -0.01 -0.74 -14.24
N LYS A 432 -1.04 -0.21 -14.91
CA LYS A 432 -1.10 -0.16 -16.38
C LYS A 432 0.04 0.68 -16.97
N ARG A 433 0.30 1.85 -16.38
CA ARG A 433 1.37 2.77 -16.82
C ARG A 433 2.76 2.17 -16.63
N SER A 434 3.06 1.60 -15.45
CA SER A 434 4.36 0.95 -15.21
C SER A 434 4.60 -0.22 -16.17
N GLY A 435 3.61 -1.09 -16.40
CA GLY A 435 3.73 -2.21 -17.34
C GLY A 435 4.00 -1.76 -18.77
N ASN A 436 3.26 -0.77 -19.27
CA ASN A 436 3.46 -0.22 -20.61
C ASN A 436 4.84 0.44 -20.77
N ASN A 437 5.21 1.32 -19.84
CA ASN A 437 6.45 2.08 -19.94
C ASN A 437 7.69 1.19 -19.76
N ALA A 438 7.63 0.21 -18.85
CA ALA A 438 8.71 -0.76 -18.66
C ALA A 438 8.92 -1.64 -19.90
N ALA A 439 7.83 -2.10 -20.52
CA ALA A 439 7.91 -2.88 -21.74
C ALA A 439 8.48 -2.07 -22.90
N ASP A 440 7.99 -0.84 -23.11
CA ASP A 440 8.49 0.06 -24.16
C ASP A 440 9.98 0.40 -23.92
N TYR A 441 10.39 0.67 -22.67
CA TYR A 441 11.80 0.88 -22.32
C TYR A 441 12.67 -0.34 -22.64
N SER A 442 12.22 -1.55 -22.28
CA SER A 442 12.98 -2.79 -22.49
C SER A 442 13.30 -3.13 -23.96
N GLN A 443 12.57 -2.52 -24.90
CA GLN A 443 12.81 -2.68 -26.33
C GLN A 443 13.91 -1.72 -26.86
N THR A 444 14.27 -0.70 -26.08
CA THR A 444 15.22 0.35 -26.48
C THR A 444 16.61 0.18 -25.90
N VAL A 445 16.79 -0.78 -24.99
CA VAL A 445 18.03 -0.99 -24.25
C VAL A 445 18.48 -2.44 -24.27
N ASP A 446 19.78 -2.64 -24.12
CA ASP A 446 20.38 -3.94 -23.83
C ASP A 446 20.37 -4.23 -22.33
N PHE A 447 20.65 -5.48 -21.96
CA PHE A 447 20.79 -5.87 -20.57
C PHE A 447 21.99 -5.21 -19.91
N THR A 448 21.77 -4.56 -18.76
CA THR A 448 22.85 -4.12 -17.87
C THR A 448 23.62 -5.36 -17.38
N PRO A 449 24.96 -5.42 -17.51
CA PRO A 449 25.75 -6.55 -17.02
C PRO A 449 25.52 -6.80 -15.52
N LEU A 450 25.53 -8.06 -15.11
CA LEU A 450 25.56 -8.41 -13.69
C LEU A 450 26.98 -8.22 -13.13
N PRO A 451 27.13 -7.86 -11.84
CA PRO A 451 28.41 -7.96 -11.16
C PRO A 451 28.84 -9.43 -11.03
N GLU A 452 30.11 -9.69 -10.69
CA GLU A 452 30.66 -11.06 -10.62
C GLU A 452 29.94 -11.98 -9.62
N ASN A 453 29.45 -11.43 -8.50
CA ASN A 453 28.77 -12.18 -7.44
C ASN A 453 27.48 -11.46 -6.99
N PRO A 454 26.44 -11.44 -7.85
CA PRO A 454 25.24 -10.61 -7.62
C PRO A 454 24.42 -11.06 -6.40
N ALA A 455 24.46 -12.35 -6.04
CA ALA A 455 23.75 -12.90 -4.89
C ALA A 455 24.61 -12.99 -3.61
N GLY A 456 25.87 -12.54 -3.65
CA GLY A 456 26.85 -12.76 -2.58
C GLY A 456 26.41 -12.22 -1.22
N ALA A 457 26.06 -10.94 -1.16
CA ALA A 457 25.65 -10.29 0.09
C ALA A 457 24.40 -10.95 0.71
N ILE A 458 23.44 -11.36 -0.12
CA ILE A 458 22.22 -12.03 0.34
C ILE A 458 22.50 -13.46 0.82
N ARG A 459 23.36 -14.20 0.12
CA ARG A 459 23.80 -15.53 0.56
C ARG A 459 24.46 -15.45 1.94
N ASP A 460 25.33 -14.47 2.15
CA ASP A 460 26.06 -14.30 3.40
C ASP A 460 25.12 -13.84 4.53
N MET A 461 24.19 -12.92 4.24
CA MET A 461 23.16 -12.49 5.19
C MET A 461 22.27 -13.66 5.64
N LEU A 462 21.75 -14.45 4.69
CA LEU A 462 20.91 -15.62 5.01
C LEU A 462 21.69 -16.69 5.78
N ALA A 463 22.95 -16.93 5.44
CA ALA A 463 23.81 -17.85 6.17
C ALA A 463 24.08 -17.37 7.60
N SER A 464 24.33 -16.08 7.79
CA SER A 464 24.52 -15.44 9.09
C SER A 464 23.27 -15.57 9.96
N LEU A 465 22.11 -15.14 9.46
CA LEU A 465 20.83 -15.25 10.18
C LEU A 465 20.48 -16.70 10.51
N ARG A 466 20.57 -17.60 9.53
CA ARG A 466 20.28 -19.02 9.75
C ARG A 466 21.22 -19.62 10.79
N ASN A 467 22.48 -19.21 10.86
CA ASN A 467 23.43 -19.72 11.85
C ASN A 467 23.43 -18.93 13.17
N ALA A 468 22.60 -17.89 13.31
CA ALA A 468 22.55 -17.08 14.53
C ALA A 468 22.09 -17.92 15.73
N THR A 469 22.83 -17.84 16.83
CA THR A 469 22.58 -18.57 18.09
C THR A 469 22.50 -17.64 19.29
N GLY A 470 22.04 -16.41 19.08
CA GLY A 470 21.90 -15.42 20.14
C GLY A 470 20.80 -15.78 21.14
N THR A 471 20.48 -14.83 22.02
CA THR A 471 19.49 -15.04 23.10
C THR A 471 18.14 -14.40 22.82
N GLU A 472 18.06 -13.52 21.82
CA GLU A 472 16.84 -12.78 21.51
C GLU A 472 15.91 -13.57 20.58
N ARG A 473 14.59 -13.42 20.79
CA ARG A 473 13.56 -14.03 19.95
C ARG A 473 13.01 -13.01 18.96
N ILE A 474 12.95 -13.38 17.69
CA ILE A 474 12.39 -12.56 16.60
C ILE A 474 10.98 -12.07 16.94
N ALA A 475 10.11 -12.98 17.38
CA ALA A 475 8.73 -12.65 17.77
C ALA A 475 8.64 -11.65 18.93
N ALA A 476 9.60 -11.66 19.87
CA ALA A 476 9.61 -10.73 21.00
C ALA A 476 9.99 -9.31 20.54
N ILE A 477 11.01 -9.18 19.70
CA ILE A 477 11.42 -7.89 19.11
C ILE A 477 10.30 -7.34 18.23
N ARG A 478 9.72 -8.18 17.36
CA ARG A 478 8.61 -7.78 16.48
C ARG A 478 7.40 -7.29 17.29
N LYS A 479 7.03 -8.00 18.35
CA LYS A 479 5.92 -7.61 19.24
C LYS A 479 6.18 -6.28 19.92
N GLU A 480 7.38 -6.06 20.45
CA GLU A 480 7.74 -4.80 21.13
C GLU A 480 7.73 -3.61 20.17
N LEU A 481 8.28 -3.77 18.96
CA LEU A 481 8.19 -2.76 17.89
C LEU A 481 6.73 -2.39 17.62
N GLN A 482 5.89 -3.41 17.40
CA GLN A 482 4.49 -3.24 17.06
C GLN A 482 3.69 -2.58 18.18
N ASP A 483 3.91 -2.98 19.43
CA ASP A 483 3.23 -2.40 20.59
C ASP A 483 3.62 -0.91 20.77
N GLU A 484 4.90 -0.56 20.64
CA GLU A 484 5.36 0.82 20.83
C GLU A 484 4.95 1.73 19.67
N MET A 485 4.95 1.23 18.43
CA MET A 485 4.39 1.97 17.27
C MET A 485 2.89 2.25 17.45
N ASP A 486 2.10 1.25 17.88
CA ASP A 486 0.64 1.38 18.08
C ASP A 486 0.30 2.33 19.24
N LYS A 487 1.17 2.40 20.25
CA LYS A 487 0.98 3.24 21.44
C LYS A 487 1.38 4.70 21.19
N ASN A 488 2.51 4.93 20.53
CA ASN A 488 3.17 6.24 20.54
C ASN A 488 3.32 6.89 19.14
N ALA A 489 3.07 6.15 18.05
CA ALA A 489 3.18 6.62 16.66
C ALA A 489 1.91 6.37 15.85
N GLN A 490 0.75 6.39 16.51
CA GLN A 490 -0.57 6.15 15.92
C GLN A 490 -1.21 7.44 15.38
N VAL A 491 -2.50 7.66 15.66
CA VAL A 491 -3.31 8.79 15.17
C VAL A 491 -2.80 10.12 15.72
N PHE A 492 -2.62 10.22 17.03
CA PHE A 492 -2.06 11.39 17.71
C PHE A 492 -0.59 11.14 18.07
N ARG A 493 0.24 12.15 17.88
CA ARG A 493 1.70 12.09 18.08
C ARG A 493 2.16 13.36 18.80
N THR A 494 3.24 13.27 19.56
CA THR A 494 4.00 14.41 20.09
C THR A 494 5.50 14.16 19.90
N ASP A 495 6.34 15.18 20.10
CA ASP A 495 7.79 14.95 20.12
C ASP A 495 8.18 13.90 21.17
N GLU A 496 7.58 13.92 22.35
CA GLU A 496 7.87 12.95 23.42
C GLU A 496 7.43 11.52 23.04
N SER A 497 6.26 11.38 22.42
CA SER A 497 5.77 10.06 22.00
C SER A 497 6.67 9.48 20.90
N LEU A 498 7.05 10.30 19.91
CA LEU A 498 7.92 9.88 18.82
C LEU A 498 9.34 9.58 19.31
N GLU A 499 9.89 10.37 20.25
CA GLU A 499 11.19 10.09 20.84
C GLU A 499 11.21 8.76 21.59
N SER A 500 10.14 8.45 22.34
CA SER A 500 10.01 7.15 23.01
C SER A 500 10.07 5.97 22.03
N VAL A 501 9.56 6.14 20.80
CA VAL A 501 9.66 5.10 19.77
C VAL A 501 11.05 5.06 19.16
N THR A 502 11.69 6.21 18.91
CA THR A 502 13.08 6.29 18.45
C THR A 502 14.02 5.48 19.37
N ASP A 503 13.96 5.75 20.68
CA ASP A 503 14.76 5.06 21.70
C ASP A 503 14.49 3.54 21.72
N THR A 504 13.22 3.17 21.54
CA THR A 504 12.83 1.76 21.46
C THR A 504 13.43 1.11 20.23
N ILE A 505 13.29 1.71 19.05
CA ILE A 505 13.81 1.17 17.79
C ILE A 505 15.32 0.98 17.88
N GLN A 506 16.06 1.97 18.40
CA GLN A 506 17.51 1.85 18.60
C GLN A 506 17.85 0.60 19.42
N ARG A 507 17.21 0.44 20.59
CA ARG A 507 17.43 -0.69 21.48
C ARG A 507 17.01 -2.03 20.84
N LEU A 508 15.97 -2.04 20.01
CA LEU A 508 15.53 -3.21 19.26
C LEU A 508 16.50 -3.57 18.13
N ARG A 509 17.12 -2.60 17.45
CA ARG A 509 18.18 -2.84 16.44
C ARG A 509 19.40 -3.50 17.07
N ASP A 510 19.80 -3.08 18.27
CA ASP A 510 20.88 -3.72 19.01
C ASP A 510 20.54 -5.16 19.41
N ARG A 511 19.33 -5.38 19.93
CA ARG A 511 18.84 -6.73 20.26
C ARG A 511 18.73 -7.62 19.01
N PHE A 512 18.37 -7.04 17.86
CA PHE A 512 18.26 -7.77 16.61
C PHE A 512 19.61 -8.38 16.16
N ARG A 513 20.74 -7.78 16.54
CA ARG A 513 22.08 -8.36 16.28
C ARG A 513 22.35 -9.66 17.06
N ASN A 514 21.59 -9.91 18.12
CA ASN A 514 21.73 -11.07 19.01
C ASN A 514 20.50 -12.00 18.97
N ILE A 515 19.80 -12.06 17.82
CA ILE A 515 18.72 -13.02 17.64
C ILE A 515 19.20 -14.46 17.50
N SER A 516 18.26 -15.38 17.65
CA SER A 516 18.41 -16.78 17.26
C SER A 516 17.31 -17.16 16.28
N VAL A 517 17.70 -17.77 15.17
CA VAL A 517 16.81 -18.51 14.27
C VAL A 517 16.84 -19.97 14.71
N GLN A 518 15.72 -20.54 15.11
CA GLN A 518 15.66 -21.92 15.59
C GLN A 518 15.70 -22.93 14.44
N ASP A 519 14.98 -22.66 13.35
CA ASP A 519 15.00 -23.51 12.18
C ASP A 519 16.29 -23.32 11.37
N LYS A 520 17.17 -24.33 11.39
CA LYS A 520 18.43 -24.36 10.63
C LYS A 520 18.26 -25.00 9.24
N GLY A 521 17.05 -25.40 8.88
CA GLY A 521 16.69 -25.98 7.59
C GLY A 521 16.77 -24.98 6.44
N LYS A 522 16.56 -25.48 5.23
CA LYS A 522 16.53 -24.67 4.00
C LYS A 522 15.15 -24.58 3.36
N ARG A 523 14.35 -25.63 3.44
CA ARG A 523 13.04 -25.71 2.78
C ARG A 523 11.97 -25.16 3.69
N PHE A 524 11.14 -24.26 3.17
CA PHE A 524 10.05 -23.60 3.88
C PHE A 524 10.48 -23.02 5.24
N ASN A 525 11.69 -22.47 5.30
CA ASN A 525 12.23 -21.89 6.54
C ASN A 525 11.62 -20.50 6.77
N THR A 526 10.40 -20.47 7.32
CA THR A 526 9.68 -19.23 7.62
C THR A 526 10.29 -18.48 8.80
N ASP A 527 10.94 -19.16 9.75
CA ASP A 527 11.64 -18.54 10.88
C ASP A 527 12.80 -17.64 10.39
N LEU A 528 13.58 -18.11 9.42
CA LEU A 528 14.60 -17.32 8.74
C LEU A 528 14.01 -16.09 8.03
N LEU A 529 12.91 -16.27 7.30
CA LEU A 529 12.30 -15.16 6.55
C LEU A 529 11.61 -14.15 7.47
N GLU A 530 11.03 -14.58 8.60
CA GLU A 530 10.51 -13.67 9.61
C GLU A 530 11.60 -12.78 10.21
N ALA A 531 12.83 -13.31 10.33
CA ALA A 531 14.01 -12.53 10.73
C ALA A 531 14.39 -11.49 9.67
N VAL A 532 14.38 -11.87 8.39
CA VAL A 532 14.65 -10.95 7.27
C VAL A 532 13.62 -9.83 7.23
N GLU A 533 12.34 -10.18 7.27
CA GLU A 533 11.23 -9.23 7.28
C GLU A 533 11.25 -8.32 8.51
N LEU A 534 11.64 -8.82 9.69
CA LEU A 534 11.83 -7.98 10.88
C LEU A 534 12.90 -6.90 10.66
N GLY A 535 13.98 -7.22 9.95
CA GLY A 535 14.98 -6.23 9.56
C GLY A 535 14.37 -5.09 8.73
N PHE A 536 13.51 -5.40 7.76
CA PHE A 536 12.80 -4.37 6.98
C PHE A 536 11.83 -3.57 7.85
N LEU A 537 11.08 -4.22 8.74
CA LEU A 537 10.16 -3.53 9.65
C LEU A 537 10.88 -2.53 10.57
N LEU A 538 12.06 -2.88 11.09
CA LEU A 538 12.87 -1.99 11.92
C LEU A 538 13.38 -0.78 11.14
N ASP A 539 13.87 -0.99 9.91
CA ASP A 539 14.32 0.11 9.04
C ASP A 539 13.15 1.06 8.72
N LEU A 540 12.01 0.52 8.29
CA LEU A 540 10.87 1.35 7.89
C LEU A 540 10.21 2.05 9.06
N ALA A 541 10.11 1.42 10.24
CA ALA A 541 9.60 2.07 11.44
C ALA A 541 10.47 3.28 11.84
N GLU A 542 11.81 3.15 11.74
CA GLU A 542 12.74 4.24 12.02
C GLU A 542 12.50 5.42 11.09
N VAL A 543 12.39 5.16 9.77
CA VAL A 543 12.12 6.21 8.78
C VAL A 543 10.76 6.89 9.02
N VAL A 544 9.71 6.12 9.32
CA VAL A 544 8.37 6.67 9.64
C VAL A 544 8.44 7.61 10.84
N VAL A 545 9.08 7.19 11.93
CA VAL A 545 9.17 7.97 13.18
C VAL A 545 10.05 9.19 13.00
N TYR A 546 11.21 9.03 12.35
CA TYR A 546 12.14 10.12 12.11
C TYR A 546 11.54 11.21 11.22
N SER A 547 10.86 10.83 10.13
CA SER A 547 10.12 11.77 9.28
C SER A 547 8.98 12.44 10.05
N ALA A 548 8.22 11.68 10.86
CA ALA A 548 7.11 12.22 11.66
C ALA A 548 7.57 13.21 12.72
N ARG A 549 8.75 13.00 13.32
CA ARG A 549 9.30 13.89 14.34
C ARG A 549 9.76 15.21 13.74
N ASN A 550 10.34 15.16 12.53
CA ASN A 550 10.86 16.33 11.83
C ASN A 550 9.78 17.17 11.13
N ARG A 551 8.63 16.59 10.78
CA ARG A 551 7.47 17.36 10.31
C ARG A 551 6.72 17.99 11.49
N LYS A 552 6.97 19.28 11.75
CA LYS A 552 6.38 20.04 12.88
C LYS A 552 5.10 20.77 12.48
N GLU A 553 4.16 20.04 11.92
CA GLU A 553 2.81 20.50 11.58
C GLU A 553 1.78 19.37 11.77
N SER A 554 0.51 19.66 11.54
CA SER A 554 -0.55 18.64 11.41
C SER A 554 -1.23 18.73 10.05
N ARG A 555 -1.20 17.64 9.29
CA ARG A 555 -1.75 17.53 7.94
C ARG A 555 -2.26 16.12 7.67
N GLY A 556 -3.51 16.00 7.21
CA GLY A 556 -4.12 14.70 6.87
C GLY A 556 -3.98 13.64 7.99
N GLY A 557 -3.34 12.51 7.66
CA GLY A 557 -3.09 11.38 8.56
C GLY A 557 -1.93 11.57 9.54
N HIS A 558 -1.23 12.71 9.49
CA HIS A 558 -0.21 13.10 10.46
C HIS A 558 -0.77 14.19 11.40
N MET A 559 -0.98 13.85 12.67
CA MET A 559 -1.47 14.79 13.69
C MET A 559 -0.46 14.89 14.83
N ARG A 560 0.08 16.09 15.03
CA ARG A 560 0.99 16.48 16.10
C ARG A 560 0.25 17.35 17.10
N ASP A 561 -0.03 16.85 18.30
CA ASP A 561 -0.75 17.65 19.31
C ASP A 561 0.07 18.86 19.80
N ASP A 562 1.39 18.75 19.74
CA ASP A 562 2.36 19.82 19.97
C ASP A 562 2.50 20.80 18.79
N PHE A 563 2.03 20.41 17.58
CA PHE A 563 1.97 21.26 16.38
C PHE A 563 0.62 21.09 15.65
N PRO A 564 -0.52 21.51 16.26
CA PRO A 564 -1.85 21.07 15.84
C PRO A 564 -2.37 21.75 14.55
N LYS A 565 -1.60 22.67 13.97
CA LYS A 565 -1.99 23.43 12.78
C LYS A 565 -1.24 22.95 11.55
N ARG A 566 -1.91 23.01 10.41
CA ARG A 566 -1.29 22.90 9.10
C ARG A 566 -0.41 24.11 8.84
N ASP A 567 0.80 23.89 8.31
CA ASP A 567 1.78 24.93 7.98
C ASP A 567 2.15 24.80 6.50
N ASP A 568 1.45 25.56 5.66
CA ASP A 568 1.66 25.53 4.21
C ASP A 568 2.96 26.25 3.80
N ASP A 569 3.47 27.18 4.62
CA ASP A 569 4.70 27.93 4.31
C ASP A 569 5.95 27.05 4.53
N GLY A 570 5.95 26.26 5.62
CA GLY A 570 7.08 25.39 5.99
C GLY A 570 7.02 23.98 5.41
N TYR A 571 5.83 23.40 5.26
CA TYR A 571 5.68 21.96 5.09
C TYR A 571 4.75 21.53 3.93
N MET A 572 4.34 22.44 3.04
CA MET A 572 3.65 22.06 1.79
C MET A 572 4.65 21.52 0.73
N GLN A 573 5.37 20.47 1.13
CA GLN A 573 6.42 19.78 0.38
C GLN A 573 6.43 18.33 0.83
N HIS A 574 6.81 17.42 -0.06
CA HIS A 574 6.99 16.01 0.26
C HIS A 574 8.29 15.82 1.05
N THR A 575 8.24 14.96 2.07
CA THR A 575 9.43 14.57 2.83
C THR A 575 10.19 13.51 2.04
N MET A 576 11.47 13.73 1.76
CA MET A 576 12.34 12.76 1.08
C MET A 576 13.41 12.26 2.04
N ALA A 577 13.32 11.01 2.48
CA ALA A 577 14.29 10.38 3.38
C ALA A 577 15.33 9.58 2.58
N TYR A 578 16.61 9.77 2.90
CA TYR A 578 17.74 9.07 2.29
C TYR A 578 18.55 8.33 3.34
N LEU A 579 18.95 7.10 3.04
CA LEU A 579 19.95 6.39 3.82
C LEU A 579 21.33 6.96 3.47
N SER A 580 21.89 7.73 4.39
CA SER A 580 23.28 8.23 4.34
C SER A 580 24.07 7.62 5.50
N GLY A 581 25.41 7.72 5.51
CA GLY A 581 26.18 7.36 6.70
C GLY A 581 26.10 5.89 7.14
N ASP A 582 26.31 5.65 8.44
CA ASP A 582 26.33 4.32 9.05
C ASP A 582 24.93 3.92 9.56
N ALA A 583 24.26 3.00 8.85
CA ALA A 583 22.95 2.46 9.22
C ALA A 583 22.91 1.76 10.59
N HIS A 584 24.05 1.60 11.25
CA HIS A 584 24.19 1.03 12.58
C HIS A 584 24.40 2.06 13.69
N SER A 585 24.39 3.36 13.37
CA SER A 585 24.45 4.43 14.38
C SER A 585 23.27 4.33 15.34
N SER A 586 23.52 4.76 16.57
CA SER A 586 22.51 4.93 17.60
C SER A 586 21.61 6.14 17.37
N ASP A 587 22.09 7.14 16.62
CA ASP A 587 21.33 8.33 16.28
C ASP A 587 20.82 8.24 14.84
N ALA A 588 19.51 8.24 14.67
CA ALA A 588 18.88 8.21 13.36
C ALA A 588 19.33 9.37 12.46
N GLY A 589 19.69 10.54 13.02
CA GLY A 589 20.18 11.68 12.25
C GLY A 589 21.56 11.47 11.61
N ASP A 590 22.35 10.50 12.10
CA ASP A 590 23.63 10.16 11.49
C ASP A 590 23.45 9.38 10.17
N HIS A 591 22.30 8.70 10.02
CA HIS A 591 22.04 7.86 8.85
C HIS A 591 20.77 8.12 8.07
N ILE A 592 19.88 9.00 8.55
CA ILE A 592 18.70 9.44 7.83
C ILE A 592 18.84 10.93 7.52
N ARG A 593 19.15 11.23 6.25
CA ARG A 593 19.10 12.60 5.75
C ARG A 593 17.71 12.88 5.19
N LEU A 594 17.06 13.93 5.68
CA LEU A 594 15.82 14.44 5.11
C LEU A 594 16.12 15.55 4.09
N ASP A 595 15.34 15.54 3.01
CA ASP A 595 15.26 16.57 1.98
C ASP A 595 13.78 16.82 1.65
N TRP A 596 13.52 17.78 0.77
CA TRP A 596 12.14 18.19 0.46
C TRP A 596 11.92 18.29 -1.04
N LYS A 597 10.84 17.65 -1.52
CA LYS A 597 10.39 17.72 -2.92
C LYS A 597 9.14 18.61 -3.00
N PRO A 598 9.14 19.66 -3.84
CA PRO A 598 7.95 20.50 -4.01
C PRO A 598 6.74 19.71 -4.53
N VAL A 599 5.55 20.02 -4.01
CA VAL A 599 4.28 19.49 -4.51
C VAL A 599 3.95 20.11 -5.86
N VAL A 600 3.47 19.31 -6.81
CA VAL A 600 3.01 19.80 -8.12
C VAL A 600 1.59 20.37 -8.01
N ILE A 601 1.44 21.69 -8.15
CA ILE A 601 0.15 22.39 -8.12
C ILE A 601 -0.22 22.86 -9.54
N THR A 602 -1.36 22.38 -10.07
CA THR A 602 -1.86 22.79 -11.40
C THR A 602 -3.00 23.79 -11.30
N ARG A 603 -4.13 23.41 -10.67
CA ARG A 603 -5.39 24.16 -10.68
C ARG A 603 -5.89 24.55 -9.30
N TYR A 604 -5.82 23.63 -8.33
CA TYR A 604 -6.51 23.77 -7.05
C TYR A 604 -5.57 24.30 -5.98
N GLN A 605 -5.70 25.58 -5.64
CA GLN A 605 -4.88 26.20 -4.60
C GLN A 605 -5.26 25.69 -3.20
N PRO A 606 -4.30 25.61 -2.26
CA PRO A 606 -4.57 25.28 -0.87
C PRO A 606 -5.64 26.19 -0.27
N MET A 607 -6.59 25.57 0.41
CA MET A 607 -7.60 26.26 1.22
C MET A 607 -7.82 25.49 2.51
N GLU A 608 -8.52 26.11 3.45
CA GLU A 608 -8.90 25.45 4.70
C GLU A 608 -9.71 24.16 4.40
N ARG A 609 -9.27 23.04 4.98
CA ARG A 609 -9.86 21.72 4.74
C ARG A 609 -11.00 21.45 5.75
N LYS A 610 -12.24 21.75 5.36
CA LYS A 610 -13.46 21.53 6.16
C LYS A 610 -14.45 20.58 5.46
N TYR A 611 -15.22 19.83 6.27
CA TYR A 611 -16.19 18.81 5.85
C TYR A 611 -17.45 18.83 6.71
#